data_AF-A0A2X4TLG0-F1
#
_entry.id   AF-A0A2X4TLG0-F1
#
_cell.length_a   1.000
_cell.length_b   1.000
_cell.length_c   1.000
_cell.angle_alpha   90.00
_cell.angle_beta   90.00
_cell.angle_gamma   90.00
#
_symmetry.space_group_name_H-M   'P 1'
#
loop_
_entity.id
_entity.type
_entity.pdbx_description
1 polymer ?
#
loop_
_entity_poly.entity_id
_entity_poly.type
_entity_poly.pdbx_seq_one_letter_code
_entity_poly.pdbx_strand_id
1 'polypeptide(L)'
;MSPLPFSQIFNLGNLDRALKHLNDFQPTGKLTGCTHAAAWVMPFGDLAGGHEDVGRHVALDKLLGRRAVEGERWRRGAVLVSSRASYEMVQKSAMCGVEILFAVSAATTLAVEVAERCNLTLVGFCKPGRATVYTHPQRLIAE
;
A
#
# COMPACT_ATOMS: atom_id res chain seq x y z
N MET A 1 -15.35 1.60 13.55
CA MET A 1 -14.06 2.29 13.37
C MET A 1 -14.37 3.64 12.78
N SER A 2 -13.84 4.73 13.32
CA SER A 2 -14.07 6.05 12.73
C SER A 2 -13.46 6.09 11.32
N PRO A 3 -14.18 6.62 10.32
CA PRO A 3 -13.61 6.76 8.98
C PRO A 3 -12.33 7.61 9.00
N LEU A 4 -11.37 7.26 8.15
CA LEU A 4 -10.12 7.99 8.00
C LEU A 4 -10.37 9.42 7.49
N PRO A 5 -9.54 10.40 7.88
CA PRO A 5 -9.58 11.74 7.30
C PRO A 5 -9.09 11.70 5.85
N PHE A 6 -9.37 12.75 5.07
CA PHE A 6 -8.81 12.92 3.72
C PHE A 6 -7.61 13.89 3.76
N SER A 7 -6.47 13.43 4.29
CA SER A 7 -5.27 14.24 4.49
C SER A 7 -4.11 13.90 3.54
N GLN A 8 -4.12 12.71 2.93
CA GLN A 8 -3.10 12.28 1.98
C GLN A 8 -3.46 12.64 0.54
N ILE A 9 -2.44 13.01 -0.23
CA ILE A 9 -2.52 13.19 -1.69
C ILE A 9 -1.33 12.44 -2.29
N PHE A 10 -1.57 11.74 -3.40
CA PHE A 10 -0.55 11.00 -4.14
C PHE A 10 -0.70 11.25 -5.65
N ASN A 11 0.38 11.63 -6.33
CA ASN A 11 0.41 11.71 -7.79
C ASN A 11 0.68 10.32 -8.38
N LEU A 12 -0.25 9.79 -9.17
CA LEU A 12 -0.12 8.47 -9.81
C LEU A 12 1.07 8.38 -10.76
N GLY A 13 1.55 9.50 -11.34
CA GLY A 13 2.79 9.55 -12.11
C GLY A 13 4.03 9.12 -11.33
N ASN A 14 3.98 9.18 -9.99
CA ASN A 14 5.06 8.72 -9.12
C ASN A 14 5.00 7.22 -8.77
N LEU A 15 3.89 6.53 -9.09
CA LEU A 15 3.68 5.13 -8.68
C LEU A 15 4.65 4.17 -9.39
N ASP A 16 4.94 4.42 -10.67
CA ASP A 16 5.82 3.55 -11.47
C ASP A 16 7.24 3.47 -10.89
N ARG A 17 7.74 4.59 -10.34
CA ARG A 17 9.01 4.63 -9.62
C ARG A 17 8.99 3.68 -8.42
N ALA A 18 7.92 3.73 -7.62
CA ALA A 18 7.77 2.86 -6.46
C ALA A 18 7.67 1.38 -6.86
N LEU A 19 6.87 1.06 -7.90
CA LEU A 19 6.70 -0.29 -8.41
C LEU A 19 8.02 -0.91 -8.87
N LYS A 20 8.90 -0.12 -9.51
CA LYS A 20 10.22 -0.58 -9.96
C LYS A 20 11.12 -1.04 -8.82
N HIS A 21 11.01 -0.40 -7.65
CA HIS A 21 11.87 -0.64 -6.50
C HIS A 21 11.28 -1.61 -5.46
N LEU A 22 10.03 -2.07 -5.63
CA LEU A 22 9.39 -2.93 -4.64
C LEU A 22 10.17 -4.25 -4.42
N ASN A 23 10.71 -4.83 -5.49
CA ASN A 23 11.50 -6.05 -5.42
C ASN A 23 12.80 -5.88 -4.62
N ASP A 24 13.31 -4.66 -4.44
CA ASP A 24 14.52 -4.42 -3.65
C ASP A 24 14.34 -4.75 -2.17
N PHE A 25 13.10 -4.82 -1.69
CA PHE A 25 12.74 -5.26 -0.35
C PHE A 25 12.46 -6.76 -0.24
N GLN A 26 12.74 -7.54 -1.29
CA GLN A 26 12.51 -8.99 -1.34
C GLN A 26 13.79 -9.79 -1.64
N PRO A 27 14.88 -9.70 -0.86
CA PRO A 27 16.10 -10.47 -1.16
C PRO A 27 15.84 -11.98 -1.18
N THR A 28 15.02 -12.52 -0.27
CA THR A 28 14.62 -13.94 -0.28
C THR A 28 13.69 -14.23 -1.45
N GLY A 29 12.76 -13.32 -1.75
CA GLY A 29 11.87 -13.42 -2.92
C GLY A 29 12.64 -13.44 -4.24
N LYS A 30 13.73 -12.68 -4.37
CA LYS A 30 14.61 -12.70 -5.55
C LYS A 30 15.25 -14.07 -5.78
N LEU A 31 15.51 -14.82 -4.70
CA LEU A 31 16.12 -16.15 -4.76
C LEU A 31 15.09 -17.28 -4.92
N THR A 32 13.90 -17.12 -4.34
CA THR A 32 12.96 -18.24 -4.14
C THR A 32 11.62 -18.06 -4.84
N GLY A 33 11.23 -16.82 -5.18
CA GLY A 33 9.88 -16.49 -5.63
C GLY A 33 8.78 -16.68 -4.57
N CYS A 34 9.12 -16.98 -3.32
CA CYS A 34 8.18 -17.46 -2.30
C CYS A 34 7.84 -16.40 -1.23
N THR A 35 8.09 -15.11 -1.50
CA THR A 35 7.77 -14.02 -0.56
C THR A 35 6.87 -12.97 -1.20
N HIS A 36 6.19 -12.24 -0.32
CA HIS A 36 5.51 -10.98 -0.61
C HIS A 36 6.25 -9.82 0.04
N ALA A 37 6.09 -8.62 -0.51
CA ALA A 37 6.57 -7.37 0.08
C ALA A 37 5.44 -6.43 0.43
N ALA A 38 5.67 -5.64 1.46
CA ALA A 38 4.99 -4.40 1.74
C ALA A 38 6.03 -3.29 1.91
N ALA A 39 5.82 -2.16 1.24
CA ALA A 39 6.69 -0.99 1.30
C ALA A 39 5.92 0.29 1.60
N TRP A 40 6.59 1.25 2.24
CA TRP A 40 6.06 2.60 2.44
C TRP A 40 6.53 3.49 1.29
N VAL A 41 5.59 4.00 0.50
CA VAL A 41 5.87 4.92 -0.60
C VAL A 41 5.62 6.36 -0.17
N MET A 42 6.64 7.19 -0.31
CA MET A 42 6.56 8.63 -0.05
C MET A 42 5.78 9.33 -1.18
N PRO A 43 5.24 10.55 -0.95
CA PRO A 43 4.45 11.26 -1.96
C PRO A 43 5.14 11.45 -3.33
N PHE A 44 6.48 11.47 -3.36
CA PHE A 44 7.30 11.60 -4.57
C PHE A 44 7.69 10.26 -5.23
N GLY A 45 7.10 9.14 -4.79
CA GLY A 45 7.32 7.82 -5.38
C GLY A 45 8.54 7.06 -4.85
N ASP A 46 9.35 7.69 -4.00
CA ASP A 46 10.46 7.03 -3.31
C ASP A 46 9.95 6.04 -2.25
N LEU A 47 10.54 4.85 -2.20
CA LEU A 47 10.27 3.88 -1.15
C LEU A 47 11.15 4.19 0.07
N ALA A 48 10.53 4.63 1.17
CA ALA A 48 11.26 4.92 2.40
C ALA A 48 11.81 3.66 3.08
N GLY A 49 11.14 2.53 2.87
CA GLY A 49 11.55 1.21 3.30
C GLY A 49 10.47 0.17 3.08
N GLY A 50 10.80 -1.09 3.35
CA GLY A 50 9.89 -2.21 3.14
C GLY A 50 10.34 -3.47 3.86
N HIS A 51 9.44 -4.45 3.90
CA HIS A 51 9.66 -5.77 4.49
C HIS A 51 9.10 -6.85 3.59
N GLU A 52 9.80 -7.98 3.54
CA GLU A 52 9.28 -9.22 2.99
C GLU A 52 8.85 -10.22 4.05
N ASP A 53 7.96 -11.12 3.65
CA ASP A 53 7.60 -12.32 4.36
C ASP A 53 6.98 -13.35 3.40
N VAL A 54 6.95 -14.63 3.77
CA VAL A 54 6.20 -15.65 3.03
C VAL A 54 4.71 -15.30 2.98
N GLY A 55 4.16 -14.79 4.09
CA GLY A 55 2.77 -14.36 4.19
C GLY A 55 2.59 -12.87 3.92
N ARG A 56 1.72 -12.51 2.97
CA ARG A 56 1.38 -11.09 2.66
C ARG A 56 0.90 -10.27 3.87
N HIS A 57 0.17 -10.89 4.79
CA HIS A 57 -0.33 -10.21 5.99
C HIS A 57 0.80 -9.88 6.96
N VAL A 58 1.77 -10.79 7.10
CA VAL A 58 2.92 -10.62 7.97
C VAL A 58 3.88 -9.59 7.37
N ALA A 59 4.07 -9.60 6.05
CA ALA A 59 4.82 -8.55 5.35
C ALA A 59 4.23 -7.14 5.64
N LEU A 60 2.90 -7.02 5.56
CA LEU A 60 2.19 -5.79 5.91
C LEU A 60 2.36 -5.43 7.40
N ASP A 61 2.19 -6.39 8.32
CA ASP A 61 2.34 -6.14 9.75
C ASP A 61 3.75 -5.64 10.11
N LYS A 62 4.79 -6.24 9.51
CA LYS A 62 6.18 -5.79 9.65
C LYS A 62 6.35 -4.34 9.17
N LEU A 63 5.78 -3.99 8.02
CA LEU A 63 5.81 -2.62 7.51
C LEU A 63 5.11 -1.65 8.45
N LEU A 64 3.91 -1.98 8.92
CA LEU A 64 3.14 -1.13 9.82
C LEU A 64 3.88 -0.94 11.16
N GLY A 65 4.51 -1.99 11.68
CA GLY A 65 5.39 -1.93 12.84
C GLY A 65 6.58 -0.99 12.61
N ARG A 66 7.27 -1.10 11.47
CA ARG A 66 8.36 -0.18 11.13
C ARG A 66 7.89 1.27 11.01
N ARG A 67 6.76 1.52 10.32
CA ARG A 67 6.16 2.86 10.22
C ARG A 67 5.87 3.47 11.59
N ALA A 68 5.38 2.66 12.54
CA ALA A 68 5.11 3.12 13.90
C ALA A 68 6.39 3.59 14.62
N VAL A 69 7.53 2.91 14.38
CA VAL A 69 8.84 3.31 14.94
C VAL A 69 9.39 4.56 14.25
N GLU A 70 9.24 4.69 12.93
CA GLU A 70 9.73 5.84 12.15
C GLU A 70 8.93 7.14 12.41
N GLY A 71 7.68 7.01 12.87
CA GLY A 71 6.83 8.13 13.31
C GLY A 71 6.58 9.16 12.21
N GLU A 72 6.77 10.44 12.52
CA GLU A 72 6.47 11.57 11.62
C GLU A 72 7.18 11.48 10.27
N ARG A 73 8.36 10.84 10.20
CA ARG A 73 9.10 10.66 8.95
C ARG A 73 8.31 9.87 7.91
N TRP A 74 7.48 8.92 8.36
CA TRP A 74 6.67 8.05 7.51
C TRP A 74 5.17 8.33 7.70
N ARG A 75 4.82 9.53 8.16
CA ARG A 75 3.42 9.92 8.33
C ARG A 75 2.72 10.09 6.99
N ARG A 76 3.39 10.75 6.04
CA ARG A 76 2.87 11.00 4.69
C ARG A 76 3.25 9.89 3.74
N GLY A 77 2.35 9.57 2.82
CA GLY A 77 2.56 8.54 1.82
C GLY A 77 1.47 7.49 1.79
N ALA A 78 1.81 6.32 1.27
CA ALA A 78 0.91 5.20 1.09
C ALA A 78 1.61 3.87 1.37
N VAL A 79 0.82 2.81 1.55
CA VAL A 79 1.33 1.44 1.51
C VAL A 79 1.30 0.93 0.07
N LEU A 80 2.35 0.23 -0.34
CA LEU A 80 2.42 -0.56 -1.57
C LEU A 80 2.66 -2.04 -1.22
N VAL A 81 1.78 -2.94 -1.67
CA VAL A 81 1.90 -4.39 -1.46
C VAL A 81 2.03 -5.16 -2.77
N SER A 82 2.88 -6.18 -2.80
CA SER A 82 3.08 -7.04 -3.98
C SER A 82 1.95 -8.07 -4.20
N SER A 83 1.02 -8.19 -3.26
CA SER A 83 -0.03 -9.19 -3.26
C SER A 83 -1.37 -8.68 -3.80
N ARG A 84 -2.40 -9.54 -3.75
CA ARG A 84 -3.81 -9.10 -3.72
C ARG A 84 -4.11 -8.35 -2.42
N ALA A 85 -5.14 -7.52 -2.42
CA ALA A 85 -5.68 -6.90 -1.22
C ALA A 85 -6.87 -7.70 -0.68
N SER A 86 -6.76 -8.23 0.55
CA SER A 86 -7.91 -8.78 1.29
C SER A 86 -8.51 -7.73 2.21
N TYR A 87 -9.70 -8.02 2.74
CA TYR A 87 -10.35 -7.13 3.70
C TYR A 87 -9.53 -6.97 4.98
N GLU A 88 -8.80 -8.00 5.45
CA GLU A 88 -7.92 -7.87 6.62
C GLU A 88 -6.76 -6.91 6.35
N MET A 89 -6.20 -6.91 5.14
CA MET A 89 -5.10 -5.99 4.78
C MET A 89 -5.59 -4.54 4.77
N VAL A 90 -6.78 -4.29 4.23
CA VAL A 90 -7.42 -2.97 4.25
C VAL A 90 -7.70 -2.56 5.69
N GLN A 91 -8.30 -3.44 6.49
CA GLN A 91 -8.63 -3.17 7.88
C GLN A 91 -7.38 -2.79 8.67
N LYS A 92 -6.33 -3.62 8.65
CA LYS A 92 -5.05 -3.35 9.32
C LYS A 92 -4.44 -2.01 8.93
N SER A 93 -4.42 -1.72 7.62
CA SER A 93 -3.93 -0.45 7.10
C SER A 93 -4.72 0.73 7.67
N ALA A 94 -6.06 0.65 7.66
CA ALA A 94 -6.92 1.66 8.22
C ALA A 94 -6.77 1.80 9.75
N MET A 95 -6.62 0.70 10.50
CA MET A 95 -6.38 0.74 11.94
C MET A 95 -5.10 1.51 12.29
N CYS A 96 -4.11 1.45 11.41
CA CYS A 96 -2.84 2.16 11.56
C CYS A 96 -2.84 3.55 10.89
N GLY A 97 -3.99 4.09 10.50
CA GLY A 97 -4.06 5.43 9.91
C GLY A 97 -3.40 5.54 8.52
N VAL A 98 -3.39 4.45 7.74
CA VAL A 98 -2.99 4.47 6.33
C VAL A 98 -4.22 4.86 5.51
N GLU A 99 -4.11 5.93 4.75
CA GLU A 99 -5.21 6.45 3.92
C GLU A 99 -5.23 5.90 2.49
N ILE A 100 -4.09 5.40 1.99
CA ILE A 100 -3.94 4.93 0.61
C ILE A 100 -3.21 3.57 0.63
N LEU A 101 -3.81 2.57 -0.03
CA LEU A 101 -3.25 1.24 -0.20
C LEU A 101 -3.20 0.87 -1.68
N PHE A 102 -1.99 0.76 -2.22
CA PHE A 102 -1.71 0.24 -3.55
C PHE A 102 -1.43 -1.26 -3.49
N ALA A 103 -2.14 -2.04 -4.29
CA ALA A 103 -1.91 -3.47 -4.47
C ALA A 103 -1.52 -3.78 -5.93
N VAL A 104 -0.45 -4.55 -6.11
CA VAL A 104 0.00 -4.98 -7.45
C VAL A 104 -1.04 -5.89 -8.13
N SER A 105 -1.82 -6.63 -7.35
CA SER A 105 -2.88 -7.52 -7.86
C SER A 105 -4.29 -7.04 -7.51
N ALA A 106 -5.29 -7.88 -7.73
CA ALA A 106 -6.71 -7.58 -7.50
C ALA A 106 -7.05 -7.35 -6.01
N ALA A 107 -8.18 -6.71 -5.77
CA ALA A 107 -8.86 -6.68 -4.46
C ALA A 107 -10.10 -7.59 -4.48
N THR A 108 -10.51 -8.12 -3.33
CA THR A 108 -11.80 -8.81 -3.19
C THR A 108 -12.94 -7.82 -2.99
N THR A 109 -14.19 -8.21 -3.29
CA THR A 109 -15.38 -7.39 -3.04
C THR A 109 -15.45 -6.89 -1.61
N LEU A 110 -15.24 -7.78 -0.63
CA LEU A 110 -15.24 -7.40 0.78
C LEU A 110 -14.11 -6.41 1.13
N ALA A 111 -12.96 -6.47 0.45
CA ALA A 111 -11.89 -5.49 0.66
C ALA A 111 -12.31 -4.09 0.19
N VAL A 112 -13.02 -4.01 -0.94
CA VAL A 112 -13.58 -2.76 -1.46
C VAL A 112 -14.64 -2.20 -0.49
N GLU A 113 -15.58 -3.03 -0.01
CA GLU A 113 -16.60 -2.62 0.95
C GLU A 113 -16.02 -2.10 2.27
N VAL A 114 -14.97 -2.76 2.78
CA VAL A 114 -14.28 -2.30 3.99
C VAL A 114 -13.53 -0.99 3.72
N ALA A 115 -12.90 -0.83 2.56
CA ALA A 115 -12.23 0.40 2.19
C ALA A 115 -13.20 1.58 2.08
N GLU A 116 -14.40 1.36 1.54
CA GLU A 116 -15.51 2.32 1.52
C GLU A 116 -15.86 2.79 2.95
N ARG A 117 -16.14 1.86 3.87
CA ARG A 117 -16.53 2.20 5.26
C ARG A 117 -15.42 2.91 6.04
N CYS A 118 -14.16 2.65 5.69
CA CYS A 118 -13.01 3.22 6.38
C CYS A 118 -12.51 4.54 5.78
N ASN A 119 -13.11 5.07 4.72
CA ASN A 119 -12.53 6.15 3.92
C ASN A 119 -11.12 5.84 3.39
N LEU A 120 -10.77 4.57 3.15
CA LEU A 120 -9.46 4.21 2.61
C LEU A 120 -9.50 4.25 1.08
N THR A 121 -8.49 4.86 0.45
CA THR A 121 -8.29 4.82 -1.00
C THR A 121 -7.62 3.50 -1.37
N LEU A 122 -8.38 2.58 -1.97
CA LEU A 122 -7.89 1.26 -2.37
C LEU A 122 -7.67 1.23 -3.88
N VAL A 123 -6.46 0.84 -4.28
CA VAL A 123 -6.06 0.77 -5.68
C VAL A 123 -5.47 -0.61 -5.94
N GLY A 124 -6.00 -1.33 -6.93
CA GLY A 124 -5.50 -2.63 -7.35
C GLY A 124 -4.92 -2.61 -8.75
N PHE A 125 -4.41 -3.78 -9.15
CA PHE A 125 -3.77 -3.99 -10.45
C PHE A 125 -2.67 -2.97 -10.78
N CYS A 126 -1.97 -2.48 -9.75
CA CYS A 126 -0.88 -1.52 -9.89
C CYS A 126 0.28 -2.16 -10.65
N LYS A 127 0.50 -1.69 -11.88
CA LYS A 127 1.58 -2.08 -12.79
C LYS A 127 2.12 -0.81 -13.44
N PRO A 128 3.32 -0.83 -14.03
CA PRO A 128 3.82 0.31 -14.78
C PRO A 128 2.78 0.83 -15.79
N GLY A 129 2.41 2.09 -15.69
CA GLY A 129 1.40 2.76 -16.51
C GLY A 129 -0.06 2.35 -16.26
N ARG A 130 -0.35 1.58 -15.20
CA ARG A 130 -1.72 1.08 -14.94
C ARG A 130 -2.04 0.97 -13.46
N ALA A 131 -3.17 1.56 -13.07
CA ALA A 131 -3.75 1.41 -11.74
C ALA A 131 -5.27 1.41 -11.83
N THR A 132 -5.94 0.57 -11.05
CA THR A 132 -7.42 0.54 -10.97
C THR A 132 -7.84 1.01 -9.59
N VAL A 133 -8.42 2.21 -9.53
CA VAL A 133 -8.93 2.79 -8.29
C VAL A 133 -10.30 2.19 -7.98
N TYR A 134 -10.45 1.58 -6.81
CA TYR A 134 -11.73 1.02 -6.37
C TYR A 134 -12.54 1.99 -5.52
N THR A 135 -11.88 2.73 -4.63
CA THR A 135 -12.54 3.55 -3.61
C THR A 135 -11.81 4.88 -3.41
N HIS A 136 -12.56 5.92 -3.04
CA HIS A 136 -12.04 7.24 -2.64
C HIS A 136 -10.94 7.83 -3.54
N PRO A 137 -11.22 8.06 -4.84
CA PRO A 137 -10.22 8.57 -5.79
C PRO A 137 -9.73 9.99 -5.48
N GLN A 138 -10.41 10.76 -4.64
CA GLN A 138 -10.08 12.16 -4.32
C GLN A 138 -8.67 12.39 -3.73
N ARG A 139 -7.98 11.34 -3.28
CA ARG A 139 -6.58 11.43 -2.83
C ARG A 139 -5.56 11.26 -3.95
N LEU A 140 -6.01 10.95 -5.17
CA LEU A 140 -5.14 10.61 -6.30
C LEU A 140 -5.23 11.71 -7.35
N ILE A 141 -4.08 12.19 -7.79
CA ILE A 141 -3.95 13.14 -8.91
C ILE A 141 -3.16 12.48 -10.05
N ALA A 142 -3.41 12.91 -11.27
CA ALA A 142 -2.68 12.49 -12.46
C ALA A 142 -2.26 13.75 -13.21
N GLU A 143 -0.98 14.12 -13.08
CA GLU A 143 -0.33 15.13 -13.93
C GLU A 143 0.65 14.44 -14.86
#